data_AF-A0A949BAV2-F1
#
_entry.id   AF-A0A949BAV2-F1
#
_cell.length_a   1.000
_cell.length_b   1.000
_cell.length_c   1.000
_cell.angle_alpha   90.00
_cell.angle_beta   90.00
_cell.angle_gamma   90.00
#
_symmetry.space_group_name_H-M   'P 1'
#
loop_
_entity.id
_entity.type
_entity.pdbx_description
1 polymer ?
#
loop_
_entity_poly.entity_id
_entity_poly.type
_entity_poly.pdbx_seq_one_letter_code
_entity_poly.pdbx_strand_id
1 'polypeptide(L)'
;MNKDKNIEVREEHLKKVSEPFGDIINRYFPVYYLDITADEFIILNLFLNLPFVQGEEEIKPPVDIDKVPEKIANYLKDKGVDNLEEINYMQYMREDKEFRILFIEEIKKITDKASPYLLSRYRLNLSNNWGIELSGKESMGRVYTQLINNRINQFPERTKNLLLILPAIVLFEIIQIAFIILGFIYSLFSWAALIIFYKAKFYHYKKIEVEKEEIEL
;
A
#
# COMPACT_ATOMS: atom_id res chain seq x y z
N MET A 1 -0.64 22.86 -7.46
CA MET A 1 -1.14 23.10 -8.83
C MET A 1 -0.08 23.92 -9.56
N ASN A 2 0.36 23.50 -10.75
CA ASN A 2 1.39 24.22 -11.50
C ASN A 2 0.80 25.45 -12.24
N LYS A 3 1.65 26.21 -12.95
CA LYS A 3 1.24 27.39 -13.73
C LYS A 3 0.16 27.08 -14.78
N ASP A 4 0.07 25.82 -15.21
CA ASP A 4 -0.89 25.34 -16.22
C ASP A 4 -2.16 24.72 -15.61
N LYS A 5 -2.43 24.97 -14.32
CA LYS A 5 -3.57 24.38 -13.58
C LYS A 5 -3.62 22.85 -13.56
N ASN A 6 -2.46 22.21 -13.73
CA ASN A 6 -2.32 20.78 -13.60
C ASN A 6 -1.95 20.41 -12.16
N ILE A 7 -2.48 19.27 -11.74
CA ILE A 7 -2.06 18.62 -10.50
C ILE A 7 -0.87 17.75 -10.87
N GLU A 8 0.21 17.93 -10.12
CA GLU A 8 1.43 17.17 -10.28
C GLU A 8 1.67 16.37 -9.00
N VAL A 9 1.51 15.06 -9.12
CA VAL A 9 1.90 14.09 -8.12
C VAL A 9 3.34 13.69 -8.43
N ARG A 10 4.21 13.79 -7.42
CA ARG A 10 5.58 13.28 -7.50
C ARG A 10 5.62 11.83 -7.04
N GLU A 11 6.58 11.06 -7.55
CA GLU A 11 6.78 9.67 -7.15
C GLU A 11 6.95 9.52 -5.63
N GLU A 12 7.65 10.47 -4.99
CA GLU A 12 7.78 10.53 -3.53
C GLU A 12 6.44 10.62 -2.79
N HIS A 13 5.46 11.34 -3.35
CA HIS A 13 4.13 11.46 -2.75
C HIS A 13 3.37 10.13 -2.88
N LEU A 14 3.46 9.49 -4.06
CA LEU A 14 2.88 8.17 -4.26
C LEU A 14 3.50 7.18 -3.26
N LYS A 15 4.83 7.15 -3.15
CA LYS A 15 5.56 6.28 -2.22
C LYS A 15 5.14 6.49 -0.77
N LYS A 16 5.10 7.74 -0.28
CA LYS A 16 4.68 8.05 1.10
C LYS A 16 3.24 7.65 1.43
N VAL A 17 2.31 7.91 0.51
CA VAL A 17 0.88 7.56 0.71
C VAL A 17 0.71 6.06 0.67
N SER A 18 1.50 5.39 -0.16
CA SER A 18 1.28 3.99 -0.47
C SER A 18 2.07 3.01 0.34
N GLU A 19 3.31 3.31 0.73
CA GLU A 19 4.17 2.43 1.52
C GLU A 19 3.49 1.86 2.77
N PRO A 20 2.75 2.65 3.59
CA PRO A 20 2.04 2.11 4.75
C PRO A 20 1.04 1.01 4.40
N PHE A 21 0.52 1.04 3.18
CA PHE A 21 -0.43 0.06 2.65
C PHE A 21 0.24 -0.92 1.66
N GLY A 22 1.47 -0.66 1.24
CA GLY A 22 2.15 -1.37 0.15
C GLY A 22 2.31 -2.84 0.47
N ASP A 23 2.68 -3.18 1.71
CA ASP A 23 2.77 -4.57 2.18
C ASP A 23 1.41 -5.27 2.23
N ILE A 24 0.32 -4.54 2.47
CA ILE A 24 -1.04 -5.10 2.47
C ILE A 24 -1.52 -5.27 1.03
N ILE A 25 -1.34 -4.27 0.17
CA ILE A 25 -1.75 -4.32 -1.24
C ILE A 25 -0.95 -5.39 -1.98
N ASN A 26 0.36 -5.48 -1.78
CA ASN A 26 1.24 -6.51 -2.38
C ASN A 26 0.84 -7.94 -2.03
N ARG A 27 0.17 -8.16 -0.89
CA ARG A 27 -0.39 -9.48 -0.54
C ARG A 27 -1.57 -9.87 -1.41
N TYR A 28 -2.34 -8.92 -1.93
CA TYR A 28 -3.52 -9.20 -2.74
C TYR A 28 -3.26 -9.05 -4.23
N PHE A 29 -2.41 -8.09 -4.59
CA PHE A 29 -2.03 -7.78 -5.96
C PHE A 29 -0.53 -7.49 -6.00
N PRO A 30 0.30 -8.33 -6.65
CA PRO A 30 1.73 -8.08 -6.85
C PRO A 30 1.99 -6.99 -7.89
N VAL A 31 1.08 -6.02 -7.95
CA VAL A 31 1.09 -4.84 -8.80
C VAL A 31 1.84 -3.70 -8.07
N TYR A 32 2.05 -3.82 -6.75
CA TYR A 32 2.57 -2.74 -5.89
C TYR A 32 4.09 -2.79 -5.61
N TYR A 33 4.86 -3.48 -6.44
CA TYR A 33 6.31 -3.36 -6.41
C TYR A 33 6.71 -2.09 -7.15
N LEU A 34 6.86 -0.98 -6.43
CA LEU A 34 7.22 0.29 -7.05
C LEU A 34 8.65 0.27 -7.62
N ASP A 35 9.52 -0.54 -7.03
CA ASP A 35 10.95 -0.57 -7.35
C ASP A 35 11.31 -1.52 -8.50
N ILE A 36 10.38 -2.35 -8.99
CA ILE A 36 10.63 -3.16 -10.19
C ILE A 36 10.49 -2.29 -11.44
N THR A 37 11.19 -2.68 -12.49
CA THR A 37 11.09 -1.98 -13.79
C THR A 37 9.82 -2.38 -14.55
N ALA A 38 9.44 -1.61 -15.56
CA ALA A 38 8.32 -1.96 -16.44
C ALA A 38 8.52 -3.31 -17.16
N ASP A 39 9.76 -3.65 -17.54
CA ASP A 39 10.07 -4.97 -18.12
C ASP A 39 9.93 -6.10 -17.10
N GLU A 40 10.45 -5.90 -15.88
CA GLU A 40 10.27 -6.87 -14.78
C GLU A 40 8.79 -7.06 -14.43
N PHE A 41 8.01 -5.98 -14.47
CA PHE A 41 6.55 -6.02 -14.28
C PHE A 41 5.87 -6.85 -15.38
N ILE A 42 6.26 -6.69 -16.65
CA ILE A 42 5.74 -7.51 -17.76
C ILE A 42 5.98 -8.99 -17.47
N ILE A 43 7.22 -9.38 -17.16
CA ILE A 43 7.57 -10.78 -16.89
C ILE A 43 6.82 -11.32 -15.68
N LEU A 44 6.76 -10.55 -14.59
CA LEU A 44 6.02 -10.91 -13.37
C LEU A 44 4.56 -11.24 -13.67
N ASN A 45 3.87 -10.38 -14.44
CA ASN A 45 2.47 -10.58 -14.77
C ASN A 45 2.23 -11.78 -15.69
N LEU A 46 3.16 -12.06 -16.61
CA LEU A 46 3.07 -13.23 -17.47
C LEU A 46 3.22 -14.53 -16.67
N PHE A 47 4.18 -14.60 -15.74
CA PHE A 47 4.36 -15.76 -14.85
C PHE A 47 3.16 -16.00 -13.93
N LEU A 48 2.53 -14.92 -13.46
CA LEU A 48 1.34 -14.99 -12.61
C LEU A 48 0.04 -15.12 -13.40
N ASN A 49 0.13 -15.20 -14.73
CA ASN A 49 -1.00 -15.24 -15.66
C ASN A 49 -2.05 -14.15 -15.38
N LEU A 50 -1.58 -12.93 -15.11
CA LEU A 50 -2.44 -11.78 -14.82
C LEU A 50 -2.87 -11.08 -16.11
N PRO A 51 -4.11 -10.55 -16.17
CA PRO A 51 -4.68 -10.01 -17.40
C PRO A 51 -4.08 -8.66 -17.82
N PHE A 52 -3.18 -8.06 -17.02
CA PHE A 52 -2.68 -6.71 -17.25
C PHE A 52 -1.82 -6.58 -18.51
N VAL A 53 -1.24 -7.69 -18.97
CA VAL A 53 -0.25 -7.71 -20.07
C VAL A 53 -0.74 -8.50 -21.28
N GLN A 54 -1.93 -9.10 -21.18
CA GLN A 54 -2.59 -9.78 -22.29
C GLN A 54 -3.16 -8.73 -23.25
N GLY A 55 -2.58 -8.63 -24.44
CA GLY A 55 -3.13 -7.82 -25.53
C GLY A 55 -4.24 -8.54 -26.27
N GLU A 56 -4.90 -7.80 -27.16
CA GLU A 56 -5.81 -8.42 -28.15
C GLU A 56 -5.05 -9.36 -29.10
N GLU A 57 -3.76 -9.13 -29.31
CA GLU A 57 -2.87 -10.03 -30.05
C GLU A 57 -2.21 -11.06 -29.12
N GLU A 58 -2.24 -12.33 -29.51
CA GLU A 58 -1.44 -13.39 -28.90
C GLU A 58 0.06 -13.16 -29.21
N ILE A 59 0.75 -12.49 -28.28
CA ILE A 59 2.19 -12.30 -28.33
C ILE A 59 2.85 -13.52 -27.68
N LYS A 60 3.85 -14.11 -28.36
CA LYS A 60 4.68 -15.16 -27.74
C LYS A 60 5.38 -14.60 -26.50
N PRO A 61 5.40 -15.34 -25.38
CA PRO A 61 6.04 -14.85 -24.17
C PRO A 61 7.54 -14.61 -24.43
N PRO A 62 8.12 -13.56 -23.82
CA PRO A 62 9.51 -13.15 -24.06
C PRO A 62 10.52 -14.11 -23.41
N VAL A 63 10.03 -15.04 -22.59
CA VAL A 63 10.74 -16.09 -21.86
C VAL A 63 9.86 -17.34 -21.78
N ASP A 64 10.46 -18.48 -21.47
CA ASP A 64 9.74 -19.71 -21.18
C ASP A 64 9.05 -19.59 -19.80
N ILE A 65 7.75 -19.31 -19.81
CA ILE A 65 6.92 -19.10 -18.61
C ILE A 65 6.47 -20.40 -17.96
N ASP A 66 6.50 -21.52 -18.71
CA ASP A 66 6.10 -22.84 -18.21
C ASP A 66 7.22 -23.45 -17.35
N LYS A 67 8.46 -23.02 -17.58
CA LYS A 67 9.61 -23.45 -16.80
C LYS A 67 9.74 -22.69 -15.48
N VAL A 68 9.40 -23.37 -14.39
CA VAL A 68 9.61 -22.86 -13.03
C VAL A 68 11.10 -22.58 -12.77
N PRO A 69 11.47 -21.40 -12.22
CA PRO A 69 12.86 -21.10 -11.89
C PRO A 69 13.42 -22.08 -10.84
N GLU A 70 14.67 -22.49 -10.99
CA GLU A 70 15.28 -23.55 -10.17
C GLU A 70 15.24 -23.24 -8.67
N LYS A 71 15.51 -21.99 -8.27
CA LYS A 71 15.44 -21.61 -6.86
C LYS A 71 14.02 -21.67 -6.30
N ILE A 72 13.03 -21.34 -7.11
CA ILE A 72 11.61 -21.42 -6.74
C ILE A 72 11.21 -22.89 -6.60
N ALA A 73 11.59 -23.73 -7.56
CA ALA A 73 11.37 -25.17 -7.49
C ALA A 73 12.00 -25.80 -6.24
N ASN A 74 13.24 -25.45 -5.90
CA ASN A 74 13.92 -25.96 -4.72
C ASN A 74 13.23 -25.48 -3.42
N TYR A 75 12.88 -24.19 -3.35
CA TYR A 75 12.16 -23.65 -2.20
C TYR A 75 10.82 -24.38 -1.94
N LEU A 76 10.08 -24.66 -3.00
CA LEU A 76 8.79 -25.34 -2.93
C LEU A 76 8.94 -26.82 -2.53
N LYS A 77 9.97 -27.50 -3.06
CA LYS A 77 10.32 -28.87 -2.65
C LYS A 77 10.71 -28.94 -1.17
N ASP A 78 11.51 -27.98 -0.68
CA ASP A 78 11.88 -27.90 0.73
C ASP A 78 10.66 -27.70 1.65
N LYS A 79 9.57 -27.12 1.12
CA LYS A 79 8.27 -26.98 1.79
C LYS A 79 7.34 -28.19 1.60
N GLY A 80 7.80 -29.25 0.94
CA GLY A 80 7.04 -30.48 0.68
C GLY A 80 6.08 -30.39 -0.50
N VAL A 81 6.29 -29.45 -1.43
CA VAL A 81 5.48 -29.31 -2.64
C VAL A 81 6.19 -30.00 -3.81
N ASP A 82 5.71 -31.20 -4.15
CA ASP A 82 6.32 -32.02 -5.21
C ASP A 82 5.71 -31.76 -6.60
N ASN A 83 4.42 -31.39 -6.66
CA ASN A 83 3.74 -31.06 -7.91
C ASN A 83 3.83 -29.55 -8.18
N LEU A 84 4.73 -29.16 -9.09
CA LEU A 84 4.96 -27.76 -9.45
C LEU A 84 3.96 -27.21 -10.48
N GLU A 85 3.22 -28.08 -11.18
CA GLU A 85 2.31 -27.67 -12.27
C GLU A 85 1.02 -27.03 -11.77
N GLU A 86 0.55 -27.42 -10.59
CA GLU A 86 -0.70 -26.90 -9.98
C GLU A 86 -0.47 -25.82 -8.92
N ILE A 87 0.72 -25.23 -8.89
CA ILE A 87 1.08 -24.27 -7.84
C ILE A 87 0.38 -22.93 -8.06
N ASN A 88 -0.37 -22.52 -7.03
CA ASN A 88 -0.91 -21.18 -6.95
C ASN A 88 0.17 -20.20 -6.44
N TYR A 89 0.99 -19.69 -7.35
CA TYR A 89 2.03 -18.71 -7.04
C TYR A 89 1.49 -17.45 -6.34
N MET A 90 0.27 -17.02 -6.68
CA MET A 90 -0.38 -15.88 -6.04
C MET A 90 -0.62 -16.12 -4.54
N GLN A 91 -0.98 -17.34 -4.15
CA GLN A 91 -1.16 -17.69 -2.74
C GLN A 91 0.18 -17.62 -1.97
N TYR A 92 1.25 -18.17 -2.54
CA TYR A 92 2.58 -18.11 -1.92
C TYR A 92 3.12 -16.68 -1.82
N MET A 93 2.94 -15.87 -2.86
CA MET A 93 3.28 -14.44 -2.83
C MET A 93 2.53 -13.69 -1.72
N ARG A 94 1.28 -14.09 -1.43
CA ARG A 94 0.47 -13.51 -0.35
C ARG A 94 0.93 -13.93 1.04
N GLU A 95 1.15 -15.23 1.24
CA GLU A 95 1.28 -15.84 2.56
C GLU A 95 2.73 -15.95 3.03
N ASP A 96 3.69 -16.09 2.10
CA ASP A 96 5.08 -16.34 2.40
C ASP A 96 5.97 -15.18 1.93
N LYS A 97 6.49 -14.41 2.89
CA LYS A 97 7.37 -13.26 2.60
C LYS A 97 8.70 -13.69 1.99
N GLU A 98 9.25 -14.82 2.39
CA GLU A 98 10.53 -15.31 1.87
C GLU A 98 10.37 -15.75 0.42
N PHE A 99 9.33 -16.54 0.15
CA PHE A 99 8.94 -16.90 -1.21
C PHE A 99 8.79 -15.67 -2.08
N ARG A 100 8.07 -14.66 -1.57
CA ARG A 100 7.81 -13.42 -2.28
C ARG A 100 9.08 -12.68 -2.69
N ILE A 101 10.06 -12.56 -1.79
CA ILE A 101 11.35 -11.92 -2.10
C ILE A 101 12.11 -12.75 -3.13
N LEU A 102 12.20 -14.06 -2.92
CA LEU A 102 12.89 -14.98 -3.83
C LEU A 102 12.30 -14.95 -5.25
N PHE A 103 10.97 -14.93 -5.36
CA PHE A 103 10.26 -14.89 -6.62
C PHE A 103 10.59 -13.62 -7.40
N ILE A 104 10.55 -12.45 -6.75
CA ILE A 104 10.91 -11.19 -7.39
C ILE A 104 12.38 -11.20 -7.84
N GLU A 105 13.31 -11.71 -7.04
CA GLU A 105 14.72 -11.81 -7.44
C GLU A 105 14.94 -12.71 -8.66
N GLU A 106 14.22 -13.83 -8.75
CA GLU A 106 14.30 -14.72 -9.91
C GLU A 106 13.68 -14.07 -11.15
N ILE A 107 12.57 -13.33 -11.02
CA ILE A 107 11.96 -12.58 -12.11
C ILE A 107 12.94 -11.55 -12.69
N LYS A 108 13.71 -10.84 -11.85
CA LYS A 108 14.74 -9.90 -12.34
C LYS A 108 15.78 -10.59 -13.22
N LYS A 109 16.31 -11.74 -12.78
CA LYS A 109 17.28 -12.53 -13.55
C LYS A 109 16.72 -13.09 -14.85
N ILE A 110 15.44 -13.45 -14.86
CA ILE A 110 14.74 -13.95 -16.05
C ILE A 110 14.55 -12.80 -17.04
N THR A 111 14.20 -11.62 -16.54
CA THR A 111 14.04 -10.40 -17.35
C THR A 111 15.33 -10.06 -18.08
N ASP A 112 16.50 -10.19 -17.45
CA ASP A 112 17.80 -9.98 -18.09
C ASP A 112 18.08 -10.91 -19.29
N LYS A 113 17.42 -12.07 -19.32
CA LYS A 113 17.56 -13.09 -20.39
C LYS A 113 16.41 -13.03 -21.40
N ALA A 114 15.41 -12.18 -21.17
CA ALA A 114 14.22 -12.09 -21.99
C ALA A 114 14.52 -11.49 -23.37
N SER A 115 13.76 -11.90 -24.38
CA SER A 115 13.88 -11.36 -25.73
C SER A 115 13.55 -9.85 -25.75
N PRO A 116 14.51 -8.96 -26.09
CA PRO A 116 14.25 -7.52 -26.10
C PRO A 116 13.18 -7.12 -27.11
N TYR A 117 13.09 -7.85 -28.22
CA TYR A 117 12.08 -7.65 -29.27
C TYR A 117 10.67 -7.94 -28.76
N LEU A 118 10.48 -9.07 -28.07
CA LEU A 118 9.17 -9.44 -27.53
C LEU A 118 8.77 -8.52 -26.39
N LEU A 119 9.70 -8.18 -25.47
CA LEU A 119 9.46 -7.17 -24.45
C LEU A 119 9.03 -5.83 -25.06
N SER A 120 9.65 -5.41 -26.17
CA SER A 120 9.24 -4.17 -26.85
C SER A 120 7.80 -4.23 -27.36
N ARG A 121 7.30 -5.38 -27.83
CA ARG A 121 5.91 -5.51 -28.24
C ARG A 121 4.96 -5.42 -27.04
N TYR A 122 5.29 -6.07 -25.93
CA TYR A 122 4.52 -5.97 -24.70
C TYR A 122 4.49 -4.55 -24.15
N ARG A 123 5.63 -3.84 -24.14
CA ARG A 123 5.69 -2.42 -23.77
C ARG A 123 4.82 -1.55 -24.64
N LEU A 124 4.82 -1.77 -25.95
CA LEU A 124 4.00 -1.00 -26.89
C LEU A 124 2.51 -1.21 -26.64
N ASN A 125 2.10 -2.47 -26.43
CA ASN A 125 0.73 -2.80 -26.07
C ASN A 125 0.31 -2.15 -24.73
N LEU A 126 1.12 -2.28 -23.69
CA LEU A 126 0.88 -1.60 -22.41
C LEU A 126 0.82 -0.08 -22.57
N SER A 127 1.74 0.50 -23.34
CA SER A 127 1.79 1.94 -23.59
C SER A 127 0.50 2.44 -24.24
N ASN A 128 0.01 1.71 -25.24
CA ASN A 128 -1.25 2.02 -25.92
C ASN A 128 -2.45 1.92 -24.96
N ASN A 129 -2.52 0.85 -24.16
CA ASN A 129 -3.61 0.63 -23.22
C ASN A 129 -3.62 1.66 -22.08
N TRP A 130 -2.44 2.07 -21.63
CA TRP A 130 -2.28 2.97 -20.49
C TRP A 130 -2.20 4.45 -20.90
N GLY A 131 -2.01 4.72 -22.19
CA GLY A 131 -1.89 6.08 -22.73
C GLY A 131 -0.64 6.80 -22.24
N ILE A 132 0.44 6.06 -21.94
CA ILE A 132 1.75 6.59 -21.52
C ILE A 132 2.85 5.84 -22.27
N GLU A 133 3.96 6.51 -22.55
CA GLU A 133 5.09 5.87 -23.22
C GLU A 133 5.99 5.14 -22.21
N LEU A 134 6.27 3.86 -22.46
CA LEU A 134 7.11 3.01 -21.62
C LEU A 134 8.45 2.71 -22.30
N SER A 135 9.56 2.99 -21.61
CA SER A 135 10.92 2.65 -22.07
C SER A 135 11.36 1.26 -21.60
N GLY A 136 10.72 0.70 -20.58
CA GLY A 136 11.03 -0.61 -19.99
C GLY A 136 11.92 -0.55 -18.75
N LYS A 137 12.73 0.51 -18.63
CA LYS A 137 13.72 0.68 -17.53
C LYS A 137 13.22 1.57 -16.40
N GLU A 138 12.16 2.33 -16.61
CA GLU A 138 11.53 3.11 -15.56
C GLU A 138 10.99 2.22 -14.45
N SER A 139 11.07 2.71 -13.21
CA SER A 139 10.41 2.10 -12.07
C SER A 139 8.90 2.12 -12.25
N MET A 140 8.21 1.08 -11.76
CA MET A 140 6.76 1.08 -11.75
C MET A 140 6.19 2.21 -10.88
N GLY A 141 6.92 2.68 -9.86
CA GLY A 141 6.59 3.91 -9.12
C GLY A 141 6.45 5.13 -10.03
N ARG A 142 7.38 5.31 -10.97
CA ARG A 142 7.30 6.37 -11.97
C ARG A 142 6.17 6.16 -12.97
N VAL A 143 5.98 4.93 -13.43
CA VAL A 143 4.88 4.56 -14.35
C VAL A 143 3.52 4.87 -13.74
N TYR A 144 3.27 4.44 -12.50
CA TYR A 144 2.02 4.76 -11.80
C TYR A 144 1.85 6.24 -11.55
N THR A 145 2.93 6.95 -11.23
CA THR A 145 2.89 8.41 -11.09
C THR A 145 2.47 9.09 -12.39
N GLN A 146 3.01 8.66 -13.54
CA GLN A 146 2.60 9.15 -14.86
C GLN A 146 1.15 8.83 -15.16
N LEU A 147 0.69 7.61 -14.87
CA LEU A 147 -0.71 7.19 -15.03
C LEU A 147 -1.67 8.07 -14.21
N ILE A 148 -1.34 8.27 -12.92
CA ILE A 148 -2.13 9.10 -12.01
C ILE A 148 -2.16 10.54 -12.51
N ASN A 149 -1.02 11.11 -12.90
CA ASN A 149 -0.96 12.48 -13.42
C ASN A 149 -1.75 12.62 -14.73
N ASN A 150 -1.66 11.65 -15.64
CA ASN A 150 -2.40 11.67 -16.89
C ASN A 150 -3.92 11.62 -16.62
N ARG A 151 -4.37 10.72 -15.74
CA ARG A 151 -5.79 10.61 -15.37
C ARG A 151 -6.32 11.82 -14.60
N ILE A 152 -5.57 12.32 -13.60
CA ILE A 152 -6.01 13.49 -12.82
C ILE A 152 -6.15 14.72 -13.73
N ASN A 153 -5.22 14.91 -14.67
CA ASN A 153 -5.25 16.07 -15.55
C ASN A 153 -6.29 15.98 -16.67
N GLN A 154 -6.86 14.79 -16.93
CA GLN A 154 -8.04 14.62 -17.80
C GLN A 154 -9.34 15.12 -17.13
N PHE A 155 -9.39 15.28 -15.80
CA PHE A 155 -10.60 15.73 -15.15
C PHE A 155 -10.89 17.24 -15.36
N PRO A 156 -12.16 17.64 -15.37
CA PRO A 156 -12.56 19.05 -15.38
C PRO A 156 -11.97 19.81 -14.17
N GLU A 157 -11.72 21.12 -14.34
CA GLU A 157 -11.13 21.98 -13.31
C GLU A 157 -11.90 21.93 -11.97
N ARG A 158 -13.24 21.85 -12.02
CA ARG A 158 -14.08 21.72 -10.82
C ARG A 158 -13.76 20.46 -10.02
N THR A 159 -13.57 19.32 -10.69
CA THR A 159 -13.24 18.04 -10.06
C THR A 159 -11.81 18.03 -9.53
N LYS A 160 -10.86 18.63 -10.27
CA LYS A 160 -9.48 18.83 -9.80
C LYS A 160 -9.45 19.66 -8.51
N ASN A 161 -10.24 20.73 -8.45
CA ASN A 161 -10.35 21.55 -7.24
C ASN A 161 -10.96 20.78 -6.06
N LEU A 162 -11.97 19.93 -6.30
CA LEU A 162 -12.53 19.03 -5.28
C LEU A 162 -11.48 18.04 -4.75
N LEU A 163 -10.70 17.41 -5.64
CA LEU A 163 -9.61 16.49 -5.26
C LEU A 163 -8.57 17.16 -4.36
N LEU A 164 -8.28 18.45 -4.56
CA LEU A 164 -7.35 19.20 -3.72
C LEU A 164 -7.90 19.50 -2.31
N ILE A 165 -9.22 19.60 -2.17
CA ILE A 165 -9.89 19.88 -0.89
C ILE A 165 -10.19 18.60 -0.11
N LEU A 166 -10.31 17.46 -0.80
CA LEU A 166 -10.64 16.16 -0.21
C LEU A 166 -9.74 15.79 0.99
N PRO A 167 -8.40 15.93 0.95
CA PRO A 167 -7.55 15.62 2.09
C PRO A 167 -7.86 16.52 3.31
N ALA A 168 -8.20 17.78 3.09
CA ALA A 168 -8.56 18.71 4.17
C ALA A 168 -9.89 18.31 4.83
N ILE A 169 -10.87 17.85 4.04
CA ILE A 169 -12.14 17.33 4.56
C ILE A 169 -11.88 16.09 5.42
N VAL A 170 -11.11 15.12 4.90
CA VAL A 170 -10.77 13.89 5.64
C VAL A 170 -10.01 14.22 6.94
N LEU A 171 -9.05 15.15 6.88
CA LEU A 171 -8.30 15.59 8.07
C LEU A 171 -9.23 16.24 9.10
N PHE A 172 -10.18 17.08 8.65
CA PHE A 172 -11.14 17.73 9.53
C PHE A 172 -12.02 16.71 10.25
N GLU A 173 -12.53 15.69 9.56
CA GLU A 173 -13.29 14.59 10.16
C GLU A 173 -12.46 13.82 11.20
N ILE A 174 -11.20 13.49 10.90
CA ILE A 174 -10.29 12.83 11.85
C ILE A 174 -10.07 13.69 13.09
N ILE A 175 -9.88 15.00 12.91
CA ILE A 175 -9.70 15.95 14.01
C ILE A 175 -10.96 16.03 14.88
N GLN A 176 -12.15 16.08 14.27
CA GLN A 176 -13.41 16.06 15.03
C GLN A 176 -13.53 14.81 15.90
N ILE A 177 -13.27 13.63 15.33
CA ILE A 177 -13.29 12.37 16.07
C ILE A 177 -12.27 12.40 17.22
N ALA A 178 -11.06 12.90 16.96
CA ALA A 178 -10.03 13.04 18.00
C ALA A 178 -10.47 13.95 19.14
N PHE A 179 -11.13 15.08 18.84
CA PHE A 179 -11.68 15.98 19.87
C PHE A 179 -12.80 15.33 20.68
N ILE A 180 -13.67 14.54 20.05
CA ILE A 180 -14.71 13.78 20.76
C ILE A 180 -14.08 12.81 21.76
N ILE A 181 -13.05 12.05 21.34
CA ILE A 181 -12.32 11.11 22.20
C ILE A 181 -11.60 11.85 23.33
N LEU A 182 -10.88 12.92 23.01
CA LEU A 182 -10.18 13.75 24.00
C LEU A 182 -11.15 14.37 25.02
N GLY A 183 -12.31 14.86 24.57
CA GLY A 183 -13.35 15.39 25.45
C GLY A 183 -13.88 14.33 26.41
N PHE A 184 -14.09 13.10 25.92
CA PHE A 184 -14.48 11.98 26.77
C PHE A 184 -13.41 11.64 27.81
N ILE A 185 -12.13 11.56 27.40
CA ILE A 185 -11.00 11.31 28.31
C ILE A 185 -10.89 12.42 29.37
N TYR A 186 -11.00 13.67 28.96
CA TYR A 186 -10.97 14.81 29.87
C TYR A 186 -12.10 14.74 30.90
N SER A 187 -13.32 14.43 30.47
CA SER A 187 -14.47 14.25 31.36
C SER A 187 -14.23 13.12 32.37
N LEU A 188 -13.60 12.02 31.96
CA LEU A 188 -13.21 10.92 32.84
C LEU A 188 -12.21 11.39 33.92
N PHE A 189 -11.19 12.16 33.54
CA PHE A 189 -10.23 12.73 34.49
C PHE A 189 -10.87 13.72 35.45
N SER A 190 -11.73 14.62 34.96
CA SER A 190 -12.47 15.56 35.80
C SER A 190 -13.37 14.84 36.81
N TRP A 191 -14.06 13.79 36.38
CA TRP A 191 -14.89 12.95 37.25
C TRP A 191 -14.05 12.23 38.32
N ALA A 192 -12.93 11.62 37.92
CA ALA A 192 -12.01 10.96 38.85
C ALA A 192 -11.44 11.95 39.88
N ALA A 193 -11.04 13.15 39.46
CA ALA A 193 -10.58 14.21 40.34
C ALA A 193 -11.68 14.63 41.33
N LEU A 194 -12.92 14.82 40.87
CA LEU A 194 -14.06 15.13 41.74
C LEU A 194 -14.29 14.06 42.81
N ILE A 195 -14.19 12.77 42.46
CA ILE A 195 -14.31 11.68 43.43
C ILE A 195 -13.19 11.73 44.47
N ILE A 196 -11.95 11.98 44.05
CA ILE A 196 -10.80 12.10 44.96
C ILE A 196 -11.02 13.27 45.92
N PHE A 197 -11.41 14.45 45.41
CA PHE A 197 -11.70 15.62 46.25
C PHE A 197 -12.88 15.36 47.19
N TYR A 198 -13.94 14.70 46.73
CA TYR A 198 -15.09 14.35 47.57
C TYR A 198 -14.68 13.42 48.72
N LYS A 199 -13.90 12.36 48.43
CA LYS A 199 -13.39 11.45 49.46
C LYS A 199 -12.42 12.15 50.42
N ALA A 200 -11.53 13.01 49.92
CA ALA A 200 -10.60 13.79 50.74
C ALA A 200 -11.34 14.74 51.68
N LYS A 201 -12.37 15.44 51.18
CA LYS A 201 -13.23 16.31 51.98
C LYS A 201 -13.97 15.52 53.05
N PHE A 202 -14.56 14.37 52.71
CA PHE A 202 -15.26 13.51 53.67
C PHE A 202 -14.32 12.98 54.77
N TYR A 203 -13.09 12.60 54.41
CA TYR A 203 -12.07 12.18 55.37
C TYR A 203 -11.70 13.32 56.32
N HIS A 204 -11.57 14.54 55.81
CA HIS A 204 -11.26 15.72 56.64
C HIS A 204 -12.39 16.07 57.61
N TYR A 205 -13.65 16.05 57.16
CA TYR A 205 -14.81 16.27 58.04
C TYR A 205 -14.90 15.22 59.15
N LYS A 206 -14.74 13.93 58.80
CA LYS A 206 -14.77 12.85 59.79
C LYS A 206 -13.63 12.96 60.80
N LYS A 207 -12.45 13.42 60.38
CA LYS A 207 -11.32 13.67 61.29
C LYS A 207 -11.60 14.82 62.26
N ILE A 208 -12.20 15.91 61.80
CA ILE A 208 -12.58 17.06 62.64
C ILE A 208 -13.67 16.69 63.64
N GLU A 209 -14.63 15.83 63.25
CA GLU A 209 -15.70 15.36 64.12
C GLU A 209 -15.16 14.47 65.26
N VAL A 210 -14.23 13.55 64.94
CA VAL A 210 -13.53 12.72 65.94
C VAL A 210 -12.65 13.57 66.87
N GLU A 211 -11.89 14.54 66.33
CA GLU A 211 -11.08 15.44 67.16
C GLU A 211 -11.94 16.32 68.09
N LYS A 212 -13.19 16.65 67.71
CA LYS A 212 -14.12 17.38 68.59
C LYS A 212 -14.70 16.49 69.69
N GLU A 213 -15.07 15.25 69.38
CA GLU A 213 -15.56 14.30 70.39
C GLU A 213 -14.50 13.95 71.43
N GLU A 214 -13.21 13.90 71.07
CA GLU A 214 -12.11 13.67 72.02
C GLU A 214 -11.81 14.87 72.95
N ILE A 215 -12.23 16.09 72.60
CA ILE A 215 -12.01 17.30 73.43
C ILE A 215 -13.16 17.52 74.43
N GLU A 216 -14.35 16.94 74.17
CA GLU A 216 -15.54 17.08 75.03
C GLU A 216 -15.73 15.91 76.04
N LEU A 217 -14.83 14.91 76.02
CA LEU A 217 -14.74 13.80 76.99
C LEU A 217 -13.69 14.06 78.07
#